data_AF-A0A9N9E1F1-F1
#
_entry.id   AF-A0A9N9E1F1-F1
#
_cell.length_a   1.000
_cell.length_b   1.000
_cell.length_c   1.000
_cell.angle_alpha   90.00
_cell.angle_beta   90.00
_cell.angle_gamma   90.00
#
_symmetry.space_group_name_H-M   'P 1'
#
loop_
_entity.id
_entity.type
_entity.pdbx_description
1 polymer ?
#
loop_
_entity_poly.entity_id
_entity_poly.type
_entity_poly.pdbx_seq_one_letter_code
_entity_poly.pdbx_strand_id
1 'polypeptide(L)'
;MSEGSQNLSNKGTNYSGSNISEEMATIDELANTIDGYLNIPGTNRTILSNQIKRVKRQIRRKYNNLQTDLTNEQQRRYNAEAERDLRQTELRNTEADLNLMIITYSGEVKERRRWYYSYKDKHRHVINLQRDKFTLHLLLQRYKKQLNTCRTENGLLEYNRDRIFDRYEKWKNKTKDERQITLNQNQNILNLQQQNLALQNNNQQNRIMATNQLPTYSGDENLEEFLAQFRAEVEARGINVADGAGAPAGRDVGKGLLRGCMRGRLLEWYDENITTKQNFELCNLLDNTGQATIQLVAGRTAVQIGNQAINQANGRAGDEIIPLRANANPWNEDWSIAGGRPTNDPVNAPNANNGQTVVVAGIRFGQAVWLLKTHSPPIEEETRALIYGSLVQGDNSVEEFVRRVKHAGRILGYRDEDLRRKFLDGLVPEWLEKAEDIGEDMTFGDLTKD
;
A
#
# COMPACT_ATOMS: atom_id res chain seq x y z
N MET A 1 -87.51 -0.27 -76.59
CA MET A 1 -88.89 -0.38 -76.08
C MET A 1 -89.73 0.50 -76.97
N SER A 2 -90.10 0.03 -78.16
CA SER A 2 -91.20 -0.91 -78.44
C SER A 2 -92.55 -0.35 -78.00
N GLU A 3 -93.36 -0.09 -79.04
CA GLU A 3 -94.82 -0.21 -79.08
C GLU A 3 -95.68 0.79 -78.30
N GLY A 4 -96.52 1.46 -79.08
CA GLY A 4 -97.65 2.26 -78.62
C GLY A 4 -98.54 2.69 -79.79
N SER A 5 -98.74 1.80 -80.78
CA SER A 5 -99.76 1.97 -81.82
C SER A 5 -101.09 1.40 -81.34
N GLN A 6 -102.08 2.26 -81.12
CA GLN A 6 -103.52 1.94 -81.14
C GLN A 6 -104.21 3.21 -81.67
N ASN A 7 -104.58 3.30 -82.95
CA ASN A 7 -105.59 2.54 -83.68
C ASN A 7 -106.98 2.60 -83.01
N LEU A 8 -107.65 3.75 -83.17
CA LEU A 8 -109.09 3.90 -82.97
C LEU A 8 -109.62 4.69 -84.16
N SER A 9 -110.10 3.95 -85.16
CA SER A 9 -111.52 3.72 -85.39
C SER A 9 -112.16 4.84 -86.20
N ASN A 10 -112.00 4.67 -87.50
CA ASN A 10 -112.72 5.29 -88.59
C ASN A 10 -114.24 5.31 -88.32
N LYS A 11 -114.77 6.36 -87.70
CA LYS A 11 -116.20 6.66 -87.70
C LYS A 11 -116.49 7.48 -88.95
N GLY A 12 -116.65 6.77 -90.05
CA GLY A 12 -117.36 7.28 -91.22
C GLY A 12 -118.78 7.64 -90.81
N THR A 13 -119.03 8.92 -90.56
CA THR A 13 -120.37 9.47 -90.56
C THR A 13 -120.79 9.66 -92.01
N ASN A 14 -121.31 8.58 -92.57
CA ASN A 14 -122.23 8.60 -93.71
C ASN A 14 -123.43 9.48 -93.34
N TYR A 15 -123.32 10.79 -93.53
CA TYR A 15 -124.50 11.63 -93.70
C TYR A 15 -124.97 11.42 -95.14
N SER A 16 -125.79 10.37 -95.22
CA SER A 16 -126.75 10.04 -96.25
C SER A 16 -127.02 11.19 -97.22
N GLY A 17 -126.70 10.99 -98.50
CA GLY A 17 -127.19 11.76 -99.64
C GLY A 17 -128.70 11.64 -99.85
N SER A 18 -129.48 11.56 -98.76
CA SER A 18 -130.92 11.36 -98.72
C SER A 18 -131.71 12.67 -98.71
N ASN A 19 -131.07 13.82 -98.51
CA ASN A 19 -131.77 15.13 -98.57
C ASN A 19 -131.79 15.74 -99.97
N ILE A 20 -130.83 15.42 -100.85
CA ILE A 20 -130.77 16.02 -102.19
C ILE A 20 -131.84 15.39 -103.10
N SER A 21 -132.16 14.09 -102.96
CA SER A 21 -133.19 13.45 -103.79
C SER A 21 -134.61 13.84 -103.38
N GLU A 22 -134.87 14.06 -102.09
CA GLU A 22 -136.17 14.57 -101.60
C GLU A 22 -136.38 16.05 -101.99
N GLU A 23 -135.32 16.87 -101.99
CA GLU A 23 -135.36 18.26 -102.47
C GLU A 23 -135.49 18.36 -104.00
N MET A 24 -134.90 17.45 -104.79
CA MET A 24 -135.10 17.42 -106.24
C MET A 24 -136.51 16.93 -106.64
N ALA A 25 -137.07 15.95 -105.92
CA ALA A 25 -138.45 15.49 -106.13
C ALA A 25 -139.49 16.59 -105.87
N THR A 26 -139.23 17.48 -104.90
CA THR A 26 -140.10 18.65 -104.64
C THR A 26 -139.93 19.78 -105.67
N ILE A 27 -138.76 19.91 -106.31
CA ILE A 27 -138.54 20.87 -107.40
C ILE A 27 -139.28 20.45 -108.67
N ASP A 28 -139.30 19.15 -109.00
CA ASP A 28 -140.04 18.62 -110.16
C ASP A 28 -141.56 18.69 -109.96
N GLU A 29 -142.08 18.43 -108.75
CA GLU A 29 -143.50 18.65 -108.43
C GLU A 29 -143.89 20.13 -108.54
N LEU A 30 -143.03 21.05 -108.07
CA LEU A 30 -143.25 22.49 -108.21
C LEU A 30 -143.20 22.94 -109.68
N ALA A 31 -142.33 22.37 -110.50
CA ALA A 31 -142.23 22.67 -111.94
C ALA A 31 -143.49 22.21 -112.70
N ASN A 32 -143.96 20.97 -112.47
CA ASN A 32 -145.18 20.44 -113.08
C ASN A 32 -146.44 21.20 -112.64
N THR A 33 -146.48 21.68 -111.39
CA THR A 33 -147.56 22.55 -110.89
C THR A 33 -147.53 23.91 -111.60
N ILE A 34 -146.36 24.49 -111.84
CA ILE A 34 -146.21 25.77 -112.56
C ILE A 34 -146.74 25.66 -114.00
N ASP A 35 -146.49 24.55 -114.71
CA ASP A 35 -146.98 24.33 -116.08
C ASP A 35 -148.51 24.21 -116.14
N GLY A 36 -149.13 23.51 -115.18
CA GLY A 36 -150.60 23.41 -115.09
C GLY A 36 -151.30 24.76 -114.83
N TYR A 37 -150.67 25.68 -114.11
CA TYR A 37 -151.24 26.99 -113.75
C TYR A 37 -151.12 28.06 -114.86
N LEU A 38 -150.33 27.82 -115.92
CA LEU A 38 -150.11 28.76 -117.03
C LEU A 38 -151.26 28.79 -118.07
N ASN A 39 -152.25 27.88 -117.99
CA ASN A 39 -153.21 27.64 -119.09
C ASN A 39 -154.58 28.37 -118.99
N ILE A 40 -154.79 29.35 -118.07
CA ILE A 40 -156.06 30.11 -117.95
C ILE A 40 -155.80 31.60 -117.61
N PRO A 41 -156.38 32.59 -118.35
CA PRO A 41 -155.90 33.97 -118.33
C PRO A 41 -156.62 34.89 -117.31
N GLY A 42 -155.86 35.79 -116.69
CA GLY A 42 -156.36 36.99 -116.01
C GLY A 42 -155.85 37.19 -114.59
N THR A 43 -156.14 36.26 -113.68
CA THR A 43 -156.00 36.46 -112.22
C THR A 43 -154.69 35.88 -111.63
N ASN A 44 -154.04 34.92 -112.31
CA ASN A 44 -152.89 34.16 -111.78
C ASN A 44 -151.50 34.83 -111.91
N ARG A 45 -151.31 35.77 -112.86
CA ARG A 45 -149.99 36.39 -113.12
C ARG A 45 -149.48 37.19 -111.91
N THR A 46 -150.39 37.82 -111.16
CA THR A 46 -150.07 38.60 -109.95
C THR A 46 -149.66 37.71 -108.78
N ILE A 47 -150.32 36.54 -108.63
CA ILE A 47 -150.03 35.57 -107.56
C ILE A 47 -148.65 34.93 -107.77
N LEU A 48 -148.37 34.46 -108.99
CA LEU A 48 -147.07 33.89 -109.36
C LEU A 48 -145.93 34.90 -109.19
N SER A 49 -146.12 36.16 -109.61
CA SER A 49 -145.11 37.21 -109.41
C SER A 49 -144.80 37.43 -107.92
N ASN A 50 -145.81 37.38 -107.06
CA ASN A 50 -145.61 37.53 -105.61
C ASN A 50 -144.89 36.34 -104.99
N GLN A 51 -145.19 35.11 -105.42
CA GLN A 51 -144.48 33.90 -104.98
C GLN A 51 -143.01 33.91 -105.42
N ILE A 52 -142.72 34.25 -106.68
CA ILE A 52 -141.34 34.37 -107.19
C ILE A 52 -140.57 35.44 -106.42
N LYS A 53 -141.18 36.59 -106.13
CA LYS A 53 -140.56 37.63 -105.30
C LYS A 53 -140.26 37.14 -103.88
N ARG A 54 -141.14 36.31 -103.30
CA ARG A 54 -140.95 35.72 -101.98
C ARG A 54 -139.80 34.71 -101.96
N VAL A 55 -139.75 33.80 -102.94
CA VAL A 55 -138.68 32.82 -103.10
C VAL A 55 -137.34 33.53 -103.34
N LYS A 56 -137.30 34.52 -104.25
CA LYS A 56 -136.09 35.33 -104.49
C LYS A 56 -135.57 36.01 -103.22
N ARG A 57 -136.47 36.54 -102.37
CA ARG A 57 -136.10 37.12 -101.07
C ARG A 57 -135.57 36.06 -100.11
N GLN A 58 -136.17 34.88 -100.07
CA GLN A 58 -135.69 33.76 -99.24
C GLN A 58 -134.30 33.28 -99.68
N ILE A 59 -134.08 33.10 -100.99
CA ILE A 59 -132.78 32.73 -101.54
C ILE A 59 -131.74 33.80 -101.20
N ARG A 60 -132.06 35.09 -101.40
CA ARG A 60 -131.13 36.18 -101.06
C ARG A 60 -130.81 36.24 -99.56
N ARG A 61 -131.78 35.96 -98.69
CA ARG A 61 -131.55 35.85 -97.23
C ARG A 61 -130.67 34.66 -96.89
N LYS A 62 -130.95 33.47 -97.44
CA LYS A 62 -130.13 32.27 -97.25
C LYS A 62 -128.70 32.50 -97.76
N TYR A 63 -128.54 33.11 -98.93
CA TYR A 63 -127.23 33.45 -99.50
C TYR A 63 -126.46 34.42 -98.60
N ASN A 64 -127.10 35.49 -98.13
CA ASN A 64 -126.47 36.43 -97.21
C ASN A 64 -126.07 35.76 -95.88
N ASN A 65 -126.95 34.92 -95.32
CA ASN A 65 -126.64 34.17 -94.10
C ASN A 65 -125.45 33.22 -94.31
N LEU A 66 -125.41 32.48 -95.42
CA LEU A 66 -124.30 31.59 -95.75
C LEU A 66 -122.98 32.37 -95.90
N GLN A 67 -123.02 33.55 -96.54
CA GLN A 67 -121.86 34.42 -96.66
C GLN A 67 -121.37 34.92 -95.29
N THR A 68 -122.29 35.29 -94.41
CA THR A 68 -121.99 35.68 -93.02
C THR A 68 -121.42 34.51 -92.23
N ASP A 69 -122.02 33.31 -92.31
CA ASP A 69 -121.55 32.11 -91.63
C ASP A 69 -120.16 31.69 -92.12
N LEU A 70 -119.90 31.75 -93.43
CA LEU A 70 -118.59 31.48 -94.00
C LEU A 70 -117.52 32.44 -93.45
N THR A 71 -117.85 33.74 -93.38
CA THR A 71 -116.94 34.77 -92.86
C THR A 71 -116.68 34.55 -91.36
N ASN A 72 -117.73 34.24 -90.58
CA ASN A 72 -117.61 33.95 -89.16
C ASN A 72 -116.75 32.70 -88.90
N GLU A 73 -116.93 31.66 -89.71
CA GLU A 73 -116.18 30.42 -89.57
C GLU A 73 -114.71 30.61 -89.95
N GLN A 74 -114.42 31.38 -91.00
CA GLN A 74 -113.04 31.77 -91.33
C GLN A 74 -112.39 32.56 -90.18
N GLN A 75 -113.11 33.51 -89.59
CA GLN A 75 -112.60 34.27 -88.45
C GLN A 75 -112.35 33.39 -87.22
N ARG A 76 -113.25 32.43 -86.92
CA ARG A 76 -113.06 31.47 -85.82
C ARG A 76 -111.83 30.61 -86.03
N ARG A 77 -111.61 30.12 -87.25
CA ARG A 77 -110.42 29.33 -87.59
C ARG A 77 -109.14 30.14 -87.43
N TYR A 78 -109.11 31.38 -87.94
CA TYR A 78 -107.97 32.27 -87.79
C TYR A 78 -107.67 32.57 -86.31
N ASN A 79 -108.70 32.89 -85.52
CA ASN A 79 -108.53 33.15 -84.09
C ASN A 79 -108.03 31.91 -83.34
N ALA A 80 -108.55 30.71 -83.66
CA ALA A 80 -108.13 29.46 -83.04
C ALA A 80 -106.68 29.08 -83.42
N GLU A 81 -106.25 29.39 -84.64
CA GLU A 81 -104.87 29.20 -85.09
C GLU A 81 -103.91 30.16 -84.35
N ALA A 82 -104.26 31.45 -84.28
CA ALA A 82 -103.49 32.43 -83.50
C ALA A 82 -103.38 32.06 -82.01
N GLU A 83 -104.45 31.54 -81.41
CA GLU A 83 -104.45 31.07 -80.02
C GLU A 83 -103.57 29.83 -79.82
N ARG A 84 -103.52 28.91 -80.80
CA ARG A 84 -102.61 27.76 -80.78
C ARG A 84 -101.15 28.20 -80.87
N ASP A 85 -100.83 29.14 -81.77
CA ASP A 85 -99.48 29.67 -81.93
C ASP A 85 -98.99 30.40 -80.67
N LEU A 86 -99.89 31.17 -80.03
CA LEU A 86 -99.60 31.81 -78.75
C LEU A 86 -99.28 30.76 -77.68
N ARG A 87 -100.14 29.74 -77.52
CA ARG A 87 -99.91 28.65 -76.56
C ARG A 87 -98.63 27.87 -76.82
N GLN A 88 -98.29 27.63 -78.09
CA GLN A 88 -97.04 26.94 -78.43
C GLN A 88 -95.80 27.78 -78.12
N THR A 89 -95.93 29.10 -78.21
CA THR A 89 -94.86 30.04 -77.82
C THR A 89 -94.71 30.11 -76.30
N GLU A 90 -95.82 30.20 -75.56
CA GLU A 90 -95.83 30.11 -74.10
C GLU A 90 -95.22 28.80 -73.59
N LEU A 91 -95.61 27.67 -74.18
CA LEU A 91 -95.05 26.36 -73.83
C LEU A 91 -93.53 26.34 -74.03
N ARG A 92 -93.05 26.78 -75.20
CA ARG A 92 -91.60 26.86 -75.49
C ARG A 92 -90.86 27.76 -74.49
N ASN A 93 -91.44 28.90 -74.10
CA ASN A 93 -90.84 29.77 -73.10
C ASN A 93 -90.77 29.09 -71.73
N THR A 94 -91.86 28.44 -71.30
CA THR A 94 -91.87 27.72 -70.01
C THR A 94 -90.92 26.53 -69.98
N GLU A 95 -90.76 25.81 -71.10
CA GLU A 95 -89.77 24.74 -71.25
C GLU A 95 -88.34 25.29 -71.19
N ALA A 96 -88.07 26.43 -71.81
CA ALA A 96 -86.78 27.11 -71.73
C ALA A 96 -86.45 27.56 -70.30
N ASP A 97 -87.43 28.15 -69.59
CA ASP A 97 -87.28 28.56 -68.18
C ASP A 97 -87.03 27.35 -67.27
N LEU A 98 -87.77 26.25 -67.47
CA LEU A 98 -87.56 25.01 -66.73
C LEU A 98 -86.17 24.44 -66.97
N ASN A 99 -85.71 24.41 -68.23
CA ASN A 99 -84.38 23.95 -68.58
C ASN A 99 -83.29 24.83 -67.95
N LEU A 100 -83.47 26.15 -67.94
CA LEU A 100 -82.54 27.07 -67.29
C LEU A 100 -82.47 26.80 -65.77
N MET A 101 -83.62 26.63 -65.12
CA MET A 101 -83.70 26.28 -63.69
C MET A 101 -83.03 24.94 -63.36
N ILE A 102 -83.18 23.93 -64.22
CA ILE A 102 -82.50 22.64 -64.06
C ILE A 102 -80.98 22.81 -64.16
N ILE A 103 -80.50 23.57 -65.14
CA ILE A 103 -79.06 23.82 -65.34
C ILE A 103 -78.50 24.60 -64.16
N THR A 104 -79.13 25.70 -63.73
CA THR A 104 -78.68 26.52 -62.60
C THR A 104 -78.67 25.72 -61.30
N TYR A 105 -79.76 25.01 -60.99
CA TYR A 105 -79.83 24.15 -59.80
C TYR A 105 -78.74 23.06 -59.82
N SER A 106 -78.52 22.41 -60.97
CA SER A 106 -77.47 21.41 -61.10
C SER A 106 -76.06 22.00 -60.89
N GLY A 107 -75.84 23.24 -61.36
CA GLY A 107 -74.62 24.00 -61.15
C GLY A 107 -74.39 24.32 -59.67
N GLU A 108 -75.42 24.84 -59.00
CA GLU A 108 -75.39 25.13 -57.56
C GLU A 108 -75.09 23.88 -56.72
N VAL A 109 -75.72 22.74 -57.05
CA VAL A 109 -75.46 21.47 -56.35
C VAL A 109 -74.01 21.01 -56.56
N LYS A 110 -73.45 21.15 -57.77
CA LYS A 110 -72.04 20.82 -58.05
C LYS A 110 -71.09 21.72 -57.26
N GLU A 111 -71.34 23.03 -57.25
CA GLU A 111 -70.52 23.97 -56.50
C GLU A 111 -70.61 23.73 -54.99
N ARG A 112 -71.82 23.50 -54.45
CA ARG A 112 -71.99 23.14 -53.04
C ARG A 112 -71.20 21.87 -52.67
N ARG A 113 -71.20 20.85 -53.53
CA ARG A 113 -70.39 19.63 -53.32
C ARG A 113 -68.89 19.94 -53.35
N ARG A 114 -68.42 20.75 -54.31
CA ARG A 114 -67.00 21.17 -54.37
C ARG A 114 -66.57 21.91 -53.10
N TRP A 115 -67.38 22.87 -52.64
CA TRP A 115 -67.14 23.59 -51.39
C TRP A 115 -67.13 22.66 -50.18
N TYR A 116 -68.08 21.73 -50.09
CA TYR A 116 -68.13 20.75 -49.01
C TYR A 116 -66.87 19.89 -48.93
N TYR A 117 -66.41 19.33 -50.06
CA TYR A 117 -65.20 18.51 -50.07
C TYR A 117 -63.93 19.34 -49.80
N SER A 118 -63.81 20.54 -50.39
CA SER A 118 -62.69 21.44 -50.11
C SER A 118 -62.60 21.81 -48.63
N TYR A 119 -63.73 22.13 -48.00
CA TYR A 119 -63.80 22.39 -46.56
C TYR A 119 -63.41 21.15 -45.74
N LYS A 120 -63.97 19.98 -46.09
CA LYS A 120 -63.69 18.73 -45.38
C LYS A 120 -62.22 18.35 -45.42
N ASP A 121 -61.56 18.53 -46.56
CA ASP A 121 -60.14 18.25 -46.72
C ASP A 121 -59.27 19.23 -45.94
N LYS A 122 -59.59 20.53 -45.98
CA LYS A 122 -58.92 21.55 -45.16
C LYS A 122 -59.12 21.30 -43.67
N HIS A 123 -60.33 20.94 -43.25
CA HIS A 123 -60.64 20.60 -41.86
C HIS A 123 -59.85 19.38 -41.40
N ARG A 124 -59.77 18.33 -42.23
CA ARG A 124 -58.93 17.15 -41.96
C ARG A 124 -57.46 17.53 -41.85
N HIS A 125 -56.96 18.40 -42.74
CA HIS A 125 -55.58 18.88 -42.70
C HIS A 125 -55.28 19.63 -41.40
N VAL A 126 -56.18 20.52 -40.95
CA VAL A 126 -56.04 21.24 -39.67
C VAL A 126 -56.02 20.28 -38.48
N ILE A 127 -56.89 19.27 -38.44
CA ILE A 127 -56.88 18.25 -37.39
C ILE A 127 -55.53 17.51 -37.35
N ASN A 128 -55.00 17.14 -38.52
CA ASN A 128 -53.71 16.47 -38.60
C ASN A 128 -52.57 17.37 -38.11
N LEU A 129 -52.53 18.64 -38.53
CA LEU A 129 -51.54 19.60 -38.05
C LEU A 129 -51.61 19.80 -36.52
N GLN A 130 -52.81 19.81 -35.94
CA GLN A 130 -52.98 19.89 -34.49
C GLN A 130 -52.45 18.65 -33.77
N ARG A 131 -52.70 17.46 -34.33
CA ARG A 131 -52.14 16.19 -33.81
C ARG A 131 -50.61 16.21 -33.90
N ASP A 132 -50.06 16.58 -35.06
CA ASP A 132 -48.63 16.65 -35.30
C ASP A 132 -47.95 17.62 -34.33
N LYS A 133 -48.54 18.82 -34.15
CA LYS A 133 -48.08 19.81 -33.17
C LYS A 133 -48.05 19.25 -31.75
N PHE A 134 -49.09 18.51 -31.35
CA PHE A 134 -49.15 17.88 -30.02
C PHE A 134 -48.10 16.79 -29.86
N THR A 135 -47.93 15.90 -30.85
CA THR A 135 -46.89 14.86 -30.84
C THR A 135 -45.49 15.45 -30.81
N LEU A 136 -45.22 16.50 -31.59
CA LEU A 136 -43.95 17.21 -31.57
C LEU A 136 -43.68 17.84 -30.21
N HIS A 137 -44.69 18.42 -29.57
CA HIS A 137 -44.56 18.97 -28.23
C HIS A 137 -44.15 17.90 -27.20
N LEU A 138 -44.80 16.73 -27.24
CA LEU A 138 -44.46 15.59 -26.39
C LEU A 138 -43.03 15.05 -26.64
N LEU A 139 -42.64 14.92 -27.90
CA LEU A 139 -41.28 14.51 -28.28
C LEU A 139 -40.24 15.50 -27.75
N LEU A 140 -40.49 16.80 -27.93
CA LEU A 140 -39.59 17.85 -27.46
C LEU A 140 -39.48 17.85 -25.93
N GLN A 141 -40.57 17.62 -25.20
CA GLN A 141 -40.52 17.43 -23.74
C GLN A 141 -39.67 16.22 -23.34
N ARG A 142 -39.81 15.09 -24.04
CA ARG A 142 -38.99 13.89 -23.78
C ARG A 142 -37.51 14.16 -24.03
N TYR A 143 -37.15 14.76 -25.16
CA TYR A 143 -35.77 15.11 -25.48
C TYR A 143 -35.18 16.11 -24.48
N LYS A 144 -35.95 17.10 -24.03
CA LYS A 144 -35.52 18.02 -22.96
C LYS A 144 -35.21 17.27 -21.66
N LYS A 145 -36.07 16.33 -21.27
CA LYS A 145 -35.85 15.50 -20.07
C LYS A 145 -34.59 14.63 -20.21
N GLN A 146 -34.41 13.99 -21.35
CA GLN A 146 -33.21 13.19 -21.65
C GLN A 146 -31.95 14.05 -21.61
N LEU A 147 -31.96 15.21 -22.26
CA LEU A 147 -30.83 16.14 -22.27
C LEU A 147 -30.45 16.59 -20.86
N ASN A 148 -31.45 16.92 -20.03
CA ASN A 148 -31.20 17.28 -18.64
C ASN A 148 -30.59 16.12 -17.84
N THR A 149 -31.06 14.89 -18.08
CA THR A 149 -30.52 13.68 -17.45
C THR A 149 -29.05 13.46 -17.84
N CYS A 150 -28.74 13.53 -19.15
CA CYS A 150 -27.36 13.45 -19.64
C CYS A 150 -26.47 14.55 -19.04
N ARG A 151 -26.97 15.78 -18.90
CA ARG A 151 -26.22 16.89 -18.29
C ARG A 151 -25.93 16.62 -16.81
N THR A 152 -26.90 16.12 -16.06
CA THR A 152 -26.70 15.77 -14.65
C THR A 152 -25.73 14.60 -14.48
N GLU A 153 -25.84 13.57 -15.32
CA GLU A 153 -24.91 12.44 -15.33
C GLU A 153 -23.49 12.87 -15.68
N ASN A 154 -23.32 13.72 -16.69
CA ASN A 154 -22.02 14.27 -17.04
C ASN A 154 -21.40 15.06 -15.88
N GLY A 155 -22.18 15.90 -15.20
CA GLY A 155 -21.71 16.62 -14.02
C GLY A 155 -21.29 15.69 -12.87
N LEU A 156 -22.01 14.58 -12.65
CA LEU A 156 -21.62 13.56 -11.68
C LEU A 156 -20.33 12.83 -12.07
N LEU A 157 -20.16 12.53 -13.36
CA LEU A 157 -18.95 11.89 -13.88
C LEU A 157 -17.73 12.82 -13.74
N GLU A 158 -17.87 14.10 -14.08
CA GLU A 158 -16.83 15.13 -13.89
C GLU A 158 -16.46 15.24 -12.41
N TYR A 159 -17.46 15.39 -11.52
CA TYR A 159 -17.22 15.42 -10.07
C TYR A 159 -16.48 14.18 -9.55
N ASN A 160 -16.89 12.99 -9.99
CA ASN A 160 -16.24 11.74 -9.59
C ASN A 160 -14.81 11.64 -10.13
N ARG A 161 -14.59 12.06 -11.38
CA ARG A 161 -13.27 12.12 -12.01
C ARG A 161 -12.33 13.03 -11.22
N ASP A 162 -12.75 14.24 -10.91
CA ASP A 162 -11.95 15.22 -10.18
C ASP A 162 -11.59 14.70 -8.78
N ARG A 163 -12.55 14.08 -8.09
CA ARG A 163 -12.31 13.48 -6.76
C ARG A 163 -11.33 12.31 -6.81
N ILE A 164 -11.39 11.47 -7.83
CA ILE A 164 -10.43 10.39 -8.04
C ILE A 164 -9.05 10.98 -8.34
N PHE A 165 -8.99 12.00 -9.18
CA PHE A 165 -7.74 12.68 -9.53
C PHE A 165 -7.09 13.34 -8.31
N ASP A 166 -7.86 14.05 -7.48
CA ASP A 166 -7.39 14.64 -6.22
C ASP A 166 -6.84 13.58 -5.25
N ARG A 167 -7.52 12.43 -5.13
CA ARG A 167 -7.03 11.32 -4.30
C ARG A 167 -5.72 10.76 -4.85
N TYR A 168 -5.65 10.59 -6.17
CA TYR A 168 -4.44 10.10 -6.82
C TYR A 168 -3.26 11.05 -6.63
N GLU A 169 -3.44 12.36 -6.84
CA GLU A 169 -2.37 13.35 -6.62
C GLU A 169 -1.94 13.39 -5.14
N LYS A 170 -2.88 13.30 -4.19
CA LYS A 170 -2.53 13.18 -2.76
C LYS A 170 -1.70 11.93 -2.45
N TRP A 171 -2.12 10.77 -2.96
CA TRP A 171 -1.38 9.51 -2.76
C TRP A 171 0.01 9.54 -3.40
N LYS A 172 0.10 10.07 -4.62
CA LYS A 172 1.35 10.25 -5.36
C LYS A 172 2.33 11.15 -4.61
N ASN A 173 1.86 12.28 -4.09
CA ASN A 173 2.67 13.19 -3.28
C ASN A 173 3.14 12.52 -1.98
N LYS A 174 2.25 11.82 -1.25
CA LYS A 174 2.62 11.05 -0.07
C LYS A 174 3.72 10.02 -0.36
N THR A 175 3.59 9.28 -1.46
CA THR A 175 4.59 8.29 -1.88
C THR A 175 5.93 8.94 -2.21
N LYS A 176 5.92 10.14 -2.81
CA LYS A 176 7.13 10.92 -3.07
C LYS A 176 7.79 11.38 -1.77
N ASP A 177 7.00 11.87 -0.82
CA ASP A 177 7.50 12.31 0.49
C ASP A 177 8.09 11.14 1.28
N GLU A 178 7.42 9.98 1.30
CA GLU A 178 7.94 8.75 1.92
C GLU A 178 9.27 8.29 1.31
N ARG A 179 9.40 8.36 -0.03
CA ARG A 179 10.68 8.08 -0.71
C ARG A 179 11.77 9.07 -0.28
N GLN A 180 11.44 10.36 -0.18
CA GLN A 180 12.40 11.37 0.27
C GLN A 180 12.83 11.15 1.72
N ILE A 181 11.90 10.81 2.61
CA ILE A 181 12.20 10.46 4.00
C ILE A 181 13.14 9.25 4.06
N THR A 182 12.86 8.21 3.26
CA THR A 182 13.70 7.01 3.19
C THR A 182 15.10 7.34 2.69
N LEU A 183 15.23 8.18 1.65
CA LEU A 183 16.52 8.65 1.15
C LEU A 183 17.29 9.43 2.22
N ASN A 184 16.62 10.34 2.95
CA ASN A 184 17.24 11.11 4.03
C ASN A 184 17.68 10.19 5.19
N GLN A 185 16.87 9.20 5.56
CA GLN A 185 17.22 8.21 6.57
C GLN A 185 18.42 7.36 6.13
N ASN A 186 18.47 6.92 4.88
CA ASN A 186 19.61 6.18 4.33
C ASN A 186 20.87 7.04 4.33
N GLN A 187 20.77 8.33 4.00
CA GLN A 187 21.92 9.24 4.10
C GLN A 187 22.39 9.40 5.55
N ASN A 188 21.47 9.50 6.51
CA ASN A 188 21.81 9.54 7.93
C ASN A 188 22.48 8.23 8.39
N ILE A 189 21.98 7.07 7.96
CA ILE A 189 22.60 5.77 8.24
C ILE A 189 24.01 5.73 7.67
N LEU A 190 24.21 6.18 6.43
CA LEU A 190 25.55 6.27 5.81
C LEU A 190 26.48 7.20 6.62
N ASN A 191 26.00 8.36 7.03
CA ASN A 191 26.78 9.30 7.84
C ASN A 191 27.15 8.69 9.21
N LEU A 192 26.21 8.01 9.87
CA LEU A 192 26.45 7.31 11.13
C LEU A 192 27.41 6.12 10.95
N GLN A 193 27.30 5.38 9.84
CA GLN A 193 28.24 4.32 9.49
C GLN A 193 29.65 4.87 9.28
N GLN A 194 29.80 6.01 8.58
CA GLN A 194 31.09 6.69 8.41
C GLN A 194 31.67 7.16 9.76
N GLN A 195 30.85 7.73 10.64
CA GLN A 195 31.27 8.10 12.00
C GLN A 195 31.69 6.88 12.82
N ASN A 196 30.93 5.78 12.75
CA ASN A 196 31.30 4.53 13.40
C ASN A 196 32.61 3.96 12.85
N LEU A 197 32.83 4.02 11.53
CA LEU A 197 34.10 3.65 10.91
C LEU A 197 35.25 4.54 11.40
N ALA A 198 35.05 5.85 11.53
CA ALA A 198 36.06 6.75 12.08
C ALA A 198 36.34 6.47 13.56
N LEU A 199 35.32 6.18 14.36
CA LEU A 199 35.47 5.77 15.76
C LEU A 199 36.13 4.40 15.90
N GLN A 200 35.81 3.45 15.00
CA GLN A 200 36.46 2.14 14.94
C GLN A 200 37.92 2.28 14.51
N ASN A 201 38.24 3.13 13.54
CA ASN A 201 39.62 3.41 13.13
C ASN A 201 40.39 4.12 14.24
N ASN A 202 39.82 5.13 14.92
CA ASN A 202 40.44 5.76 16.08
C ASN A 202 40.61 4.75 17.24
N ASN A 203 39.63 3.88 17.48
CA ASN A 203 39.76 2.78 18.42
C ASN A 203 40.73 1.71 17.93
N GLN A 204 40.95 1.51 16.64
CA GLN A 204 41.95 0.60 16.10
C GLN A 204 43.35 1.22 16.16
N GLN A 205 43.53 2.51 15.91
CA GLN A 205 44.78 3.22 16.22
C GLN A 205 45.07 3.16 17.72
N ASN A 206 44.05 3.30 18.58
CA ASN A 206 44.19 3.12 20.03
C ASN A 206 44.34 1.63 20.44
N ARG A 207 43.80 0.66 19.69
CA ARG A 207 43.92 -0.80 19.95
C ARG A 207 45.19 -1.40 19.38
N ILE A 208 45.77 -0.85 18.32
CA ILE A 208 47.14 -1.15 17.89
C ILE A 208 48.12 -0.74 19.01
N MET A 209 47.71 0.15 19.92
CA MET A 209 48.41 0.44 21.19
C MET A 209 47.84 -0.31 22.41
N ALA A 210 46.77 -1.12 22.30
CA ALA A 210 46.06 -1.70 23.44
C ALA A 210 45.46 -3.12 23.21
N THR A 211 46.16 -4.01 22.49
CA THR A 211 45.84 -5.45 22.42
C THR A 211 46.87 -6.29 23.18
N ASN A 212 47.00 -6.02 24.46
CA ASN A 212 47.86 -6.79 25.35
C ASN A 212 46.95 -7.20 26.53
N GLN A 213 46.25 -8.33 26.41
CA GLN A 213 45.41 -8.82 27.52
C GLN A 213 46.34 -9.29 28.64
N LEU A 214 46.04 -8.93 29.89
CA LEU A 214 46.81 -9.46 31.03
C LEU A 214 46.64 -10.98 31.10
N PRO A 215 47.71 -11.75 31.37
CA PRO A 215 47.62 -13.20 31.53
C PRO A 215 46.71 -13.54 32.71
N THR A 216 46.11 -14.73 32.66
CA THR A 216 45.30 -15.26 33.76
C THR A 216 46.06 -16.40 34.41
N TYR A 217 45.99 -16.55 35.75
CA TYR A 217 46.72 -17.58 36.49
C TYR A 217 45.82 -18.19 37.58
N SER A 218 45.59 -19.52 37.49
CA SER A 218 44.80 -20.29 38.47
C SER A 218 45.67 -20.99 39.53
N GLY A 219 46.97 -21.18 39.25
CA GLY A 219 47.88 -21.96 40.08
C GLY A 219 48.28 -23.32 39.50
N ASP A 220 47.63 -23.79 38.44
CA ASP A 220 47.94 -25.07 37.79
C ASP A 220 49.02 -24.94 36.70
N GLU A 221 49.23 -23.72 36.22
CA GLU A 221 50.18 -23.37 35.16
C GLU A 221 51.58 -23.13 35.74
N ASN A 222 52.61 -23.08 34.88
CA ASN A 222 53.96 -22.78 35.33
C ASN A 222 54.09 -21.32 35.80
N LEU A 223 54.33 -21.14 37.11
CA LEU A 223 54.43 -19.83 37.75
C LEU A 223 55.50 -18.92 37.10
N GLU A 224 56.66 -19.45 36.71
CA GLU A 224 57.73 -18.64 36.12
C GLU A 224 57.39 -18.18 34.70
N GLU A 225 56.70 -19.02 33.94
CA GLU A 225 56.20 -18.66 32.61
C GLU A 225 55.12 -17.58 32.70
N PHE A 226 54.18 -17.73 33.63
CA PHE A 226 53.18 -16.71 33.94
C PHE A 226 53.83 -15.37 34.32
N LEU A 227 54.82 -15.38 35.22
CA LEU A 227 55.50 -14.16 35.64
C LEU A 227 56.29 -13.51 34.51
N ALA A 228 56.86 -14.30 33.58
CA ALA A 228 57.53 -13.77 32.39
C ALA A 228 56.55 -13.08 31.44
N GLN A 229 55.40 -13.70 31.16
CA GLN A 229 54.34 -13.10 30.35
C GLN A 229 53.79 -11.83 31.01
N PHE A 230 53.50 -11.89 32.30
CA PHE A 230 53.02 -10.73 33.06
C PHE A 230 54.04 -9.59 33.08
N ARG A 231 55.34 -9.89 33.17
CA ARG A 231 56.40 -8.90 33.08
C ARG A 231 56.42 -8.19 31.73
N ALA A 232 56.38 -8.94 30.62
CA ALA A 232 56.35 -8.35 29.27
C ALA A 232 55.14 -7.42 29.10
N GLU A 233 54.00 -7.81 29.66
CA GLU A 233 52.76 -7.03 29.64
C GLU A 233 52.82 -5.74 30.47
N VAL A 234 53.45 -5.78 31.65
CA VAL A 234 53.66 -4.61 32.51
C VAL A 234 54.66 -3.63 31.87
N GLU A 235 55.74 -4.14 31.30
CA GLU A 235 56.74 -3.34 30.58
C GLU A 235 56.15 -2.69 29.32
N ALA A 236 55.31 -3.40 28.55
CA ALA A 236 54.60 -2.87 27.38
C ALA A 236 53.65 -1.70 27.74
N ARG A 237 53.11 -1.68 28.97
CA ARG A 237 52.27 -0.59 29.49
C ARG A 237 53.08 0.60 30.02
N GLY A 238 54.42 0.54 29.99
CA GLY A 238 55.28 1.58 30.54
C GLY A 238 55.21 1.70 32.07
N ILE A 239 54.78 0.65 32.77
CA ILE A 239 54.62 0.66 34.22
C ILE A 239 55.95 0.27 34.88
N ASN A 240 56.57 1.23 35.57
CA ASN A 240 57.77 0.95 36.36
C ASN A 240 57.40 0.43 37.76
N VAL A 241 57.43 -0.89 37.94
CA VAL A 241 57.11 -1.54 39.23
C VAL A 241 58.15 -1.30 40.34
N ALA A 242 59.32 -0.73 40.02
CA ALA A 242 60.28 -0.28 41.03
C ALA A 242 59.95 1.13 41.57
N ASP A 243 59.13 1.91 40.86
CA ASP A 243 58.84 3.28 41.24
C ASP A 243 57.90 3.33 42.45
N GLY A 244 58.34 4.06 43.47
CA GLY A 244 57.60 4.32 44.70
C GLY A 244 57.03 5.74 44.79
N ALA A 245 57.25 6.59 43.79
CA ALA A 245 56.73 7.94 43.70
C ALA A 245 55.48 8.00 42.80
N GLY A 246 54.60 8.97 43.05
CA GLY A 246 53.36 9.18 42.29
C GLY A 246 52.10 8.61 42.97
N ALA A 247 50.94 9.10 42.53
CA ALA A 247 49.62 8.67 43.02
C ALA A 247 48.74 8.24 41.82
N PRO A 248 48.58 6.94 41.54
CA PRO A 248 49.19 5.78 42.20
C PRO A 248 50.66 5.54 41.79
N ALA A 249 51.50 5.03 42.71
CA ALA A 249 52.87 4.66 42.41
C ALA A 249 52.93 3.42 41.50
N GLY A 250 53.93 3.33 40.62
CA GLY A 250 54.08 2.22 39.65
C GLY A 250 54.08 0.83 40.30
N ARG A 251 54.69 0.69 41.49
CA ARG A 251 54.62 -0.54 42.31
C ARG A 251 53.21 -0.92 42.76
N ASP A 252 52.36 0.05 43.08
CA ASP A 252 50.99 -0.19 43.55
C ASP A 252 50.08 -0.56 42.37
N VAL A 253 50.29 0.08 41.21
CA VAL A 253 49.66 -0.30 39.95
C VAL A 253 50.05 -1.74 39.58
N GLY A 254 51.35 -2.08 39.60
CA GLY A 254 51.82 -3.43 39.31
C GLY A 254 51.22 -4.50 40.22
N LYS A 255 51.14 -4.22 41.53
CA LYS A 255 50.53 -5.12 42.52
C LYS A 255 49.02 -5.31 42.27
N GLY A 256 48.32 -4.25 41.85
CA GLY A 256 46.91 -4.31 41.47
C GLY A 256 46.67 -5.12 40.20
N LEU A 257 47.53 -4.96 39.19
CA LEU A 257 47.49 -5.75 37.95
C LEU A 257 47.77 -7.23 38.23
N LEU A 258 48.76 -7.54 39.08
CA LEU A 258 49.10 -8.89 39.49
C LEU A 258 47.89 -9.58 40.14
N ARG A 259 47.20 -8.91 41.07
CA ARG A 259 45.92 -9.39 41.64
C ARG A 259 44.88 -9.65 40.55
N GLY A 260 44.76 -8.74 39.58
CA GLY A 260 43.83 -8.85 38.45
C GLY A 260 44.06 -10.05 37.54
N CYS A 261 45.26 -10.64 37.57
CA CYS A 261 45.60 -11.86 36.82
C CYS A 261 45.14 -13.15 37.55
N MET A 262 44.95 -13.11 38.86
CA MET A 262 44.70 -14.30 39.67
C MET A 262 43.25 -14.76 39.65
N ARG A 263 43.02 -16.08 39.76
CA ARG A 263 41.69 -16.70 39.78
C ARG A 263 41.54 -17.73 40.89
N GLY A 264 40.29 -18.05 41.24
CA GLY A 264 39.93 -19.13 42.16
C GLY A 264 40.62 -19.02 43.52
N ARG A 265 41.06 -20.17 44.05
CA ARG A 265 41.71 -20.29 45.37
C ARG A 265 42.98 -19.45 45.51
N LEU A 266 43.69 -19.20 44.41
CA LEU A 266 44.88 -18.36 44.43
C LEU A 266 44.54 -16.88 44.65
N LEU A 267 43.45 -16.40 44.05
CA LEU A 267 42.97 -15.03 44.27
C LEU A 267 42.53 -14.82 45.73
N GLU A 268 41.80 -15.79 46.29
CA GLU A 268 41.40 -15.78 47.71
C GLU A 268 42.63 -15.69 48.62
N TRP A 269 43.63 -16.55 48.39
CA TRP A 269 44.89 -16.52 49.12
C TRP A 269 45.62 -15.17 48.98
N TYR A 270 45.68 -14.61 47.77
CA TYR A 270 46.35 -13.32 47.55
C TYR A 270 45.65 -12.20 48.31
N ASP A 271 44.33 -12.21 48.38
CA ASP A 271 43.58 -11.21 49.15
C ASP A 271 43.81 -11.35 50.65
N GLU A 272 43.77 -12.57 51.17
CA GLU A 272 43.98 -12.87 52.59
C GLU A 272 45.42 -12.59 53.06
N ASN A 273 46.41 -12.81 52.20
CA ASN A 273 47.82 -12.72 52.59
C ASN A 273 48.50 -11.43 52.12
N ILE A 274 48.04 -10.78 51.06
CA ILE A 274 48.71 -9.60 50.49
C ILE A 274 47.80 -8.37 50.51
N THR A 275 46.53 -8.48 50.11
CA THR A 275 45.63 -7.30 50.03
C THR A 275 45.18 -6.82 51.41
N THR A 276 44.80 -7.74 52.31
CA THR A 276 44.27 -7.41 53.65
C THR A 276 45.34 -7.09 54.68
N LYS A 277 46.61 -7.38 54.37
CA LYS A 277 47.75 -7.17 55.27
C LYS A 277 48.38 -5.80 55.02
N GLN A 278 48.56 -5.03 56.08
CA GLN A 278 49.02 -3.65 55.95
C GLN A 278 50.54 -3.54 55.79
N ASN A 279 51.31 -4.40 56.45
CA ASN A 279 52.76 -4.28 56.59
C ASN A 279 53.48 -5.61 56.31
N PHE A 280 54.81 -5.58 56.27
CA PHE A 280 55.64 -6.77 56.04
C PHE A 280 56.66 -6.93 57.17
N GLU A 281 56.57 -8.03 57.90
CA GLU A 281 57.46 -8.39 59.01
C GLU A 281 58.67 -9.17 58.50
N LEU A 282 59.82 -8.94 59.13
CA LEU A 282 61.07 -9.67 58.94
C LEU A 282 61.36 -10.46 60.21
N CYS A 283 60.85 -11.68 60.31
CA CYS A 283 60.88 -12.47 61.55
C CYS A 283 62.29 -12.82 62.05
N ASN A 284 63.28 -12.81 61.15
CA ASN A 284 64.65 -13.14 61.47
C ASN A 284 65.52 -11.91 61.77
N LEU A 285 64.95 -10.70 61.66
CA LEU A 285 65.64 -9.45 61.93
C LEU A 285 64.97 -8.73 63.10
N LEU A 286 65.74 -8.45 64.15
CA LEU A 286 65.28 -7.72 65.33
C LEU A 286 65.64 -6.23 65.20
N ASP A 287 64.87 -5.36 65.85
CA ASP A 287 65.01 -3.90 65.83
C ASP A 287 66.20 -3.34 66.66
N ASN A 288 67.18 -4.19 66.93
CA ASN A 288 68.45 -3.89 67.60
C ASN A 288 69.62 -3.76 66.60
N THR A 289 69.35 -3.45 65.33
CA THR A 289 70.38 -3.44 64.27
C THR A 289 71.37 -2.27 64.37
N GLY A 290 71.04 -1.24 65.16
CA GLY A 290 71.75 0.03 65.19
C GLY A 290 71.61 0.86 63.89
N GLN A 291 70.84 0.40 62.90
CA GLN A 291 70.65 1.08 61.61
C GLN A 291 69.35 1.87 61.57
N ALA A 292 69.40 3.09 61.03
CA ALA A 292 68.24 3.98 60.96
C ALA A 292 67.17 3.53 59.96
N THR A 293 67.54 2.77 58.92
CA THR A 293 66.61 2.32 57.87
C THR A 293 66.94 0.91 57.41
N ILE A 294 65.93 0.22 56.86
CA ILE A 294 66.09 -1.14 56.35
C ILE A 294 67.07 -1.22 55.17
N GLN A 295 67.22 -0.13 54.41
CA GLN A 295 68.19 -0.04 53.31
C GLN A 295 69.64 -0.03 53.81
N LEU A 296 69.89 0.49 55.03
CA LEU A 296 71.22 0.49 55.63
C LEU A 296 71.59 -0.85 56.27
N VAL A 297 70.58 -1.68 56.56
CA VAL A 297 70.76 -3.09 56.94
C VAL A 297 71.11 -3.94 55.71
N ALA A 298 70.61 -3.55 54.52
CA ALA A 298 70.83 -4.30 53.29
C ALA A 298 72.33 -4.32 52.90
N GLY A 299 72.88 -5.51 52.66
CA GLY A 299 74.27 -5.69 52.25
C GLY A 299 75.28 -5.74 53.41
N ARG A 300 74.82 -5.73 54.66
CA ARG A 300 75.66 -5.94 55.84
C ARG A 300 75.77 -7.42 56.18
N THR A 301 76.92 -7.83 56.74
CA THR A 301 77.08 -9.20 57.29
C THR A 301 76.41 -9.34 58.66
N ALA A 302 76.12 -10.59 59.05
CA ALA A 302 75.61 -10.88 60.38
C ALA A 302 76.49 -10.28 61.50
N VAL A 303 77.82 -10.31 61.34
CA VAL A 303 78.77 -9.68 62.26
C VAL A 303 78.66 -8.16 62.30
N GLN A 304 78.38 -7.51 61.16
CA GLN A 304 78.29 -6.04 61.08
C GLN A 304 77.00 -5.47 61.70
N ILE A 305 75.92 -6.26 61.75
CA ILE A 305 74.63 -5.84 62.34
C ILE A 305 74.57 -6.23 63.83
N GLY A 306 75.36 -7.22 64.25
CA GLY A 306 75.53 -7.64 65.64
C GLY A 306 74.60 -8.78 66.05
N ASN A 307 75.10 -9.69 66.91
CA ASN A 307 74.39 -10.92 67.30
C ASN A 307 73.01 -10.67 67.96
N GLN A 308 72.78 -9.50 68.56
CA GLN A 308 71.51 -9.14 69.21
C GLN A 308 70.41 -8.70 68.23
N ALA A 309 70.74 -8.53 66.95
CA ALA A 309 69.85 -8.05 65.90
C ALA A 309 69.30 -9.18 64.99
N ILE A 310 69.69 -10.44 65.25
CA ILE A 310 69.28 -11.60 64.47
C ILE A 310 68.50 -12.53 65.38
N ASN A 311 67.28 -12.90 64.96
CA ASN A 311 66.50 -13.92 65.66
C ASN A 311 67.13 -15.30 65.40
N GLN A 312 67.19 -16.19 66.39
CA GLN A 312 67.97 -17.45 66.38
C GLN A 312 67.59 -18.50 65.30
N ALA A 313 66.76 -18.14 64.32
CA ALA A 313 66.30 -19.02 63.26
C ALA A 313 67.32 -19.28 62.13
N ASN A 314 68.51 -18.69 62.12
CA ASN A 314 69.48 -18.86 61.03
C ASN A 314 70.91 -19.06 61.56
N GLY A 315 71.25 -20.25 62.05
CA GLY A 315 72.59 -20.65 62.52
C GLY A 315 73.70 -20.56 61.45
N ARG A 316 73.98 -19.34 60.99
CA ARG A 316 74.86 -19.00 59.87
C ARG A 316 76.19 -18.44 60.36
N ALA A 317 77.23 -18.63 59.56
CA ALA A 317 78.58 -18.15 59.85
C ALA A 317 78.65 -16.62 59.77
N GLY A 318 79.51 -16.00 60.60
CA GLY A 318 79.55 -14.54 60.81
C GLY A 318 79.81 -13.67 59.56
N ASP A 319 80.34 -14.25 58.50
CA ASP A 319 80.71 -13.53 57.27
C ASP A 319 79.60 -13.53 56.20
N GLU A 320 78.47 -14.20 56.45
CA GLU A 320 77.37 -14.26 55.49
C GLU A 320 76.63 -12.91 55.44
N ILE A 321 76.61 -12.29 54.26
CA ILE A 321 75.84 -11.06 54.00
C ILE A 321 74.37 -11.39 54.16
N ILE A 322 73.62 -10.64 55.00
CA ILE A 322 72.16 -10.71 55.03
C ILE A 322 71.66 -10.03 53.76
N PRO A 323 71.19 -10.80 52.76
CA PRO A 323 70.67 -10.24 51.54
C PRO A 323 69.24 -9.81 51.88
N LEU A 324 69.09 -8.60 52.39
CA LEU A 324 67.85 -7.87 52.18
C LEU A 324 67.88 -7.48 50.71
N ARG A 325 67.56 -8.43 49.81
CA ARG A 325 67.54 -8.22 48.36
C ARG A 325 66.34 -7.37 47.98
N ALA A 326 66.28 -6.16 48.53
CA ALA A 326 65.47 -5.06 48.04
C ALA A 326 66.14 -4.33 46.86
N ASN A 327 67.16 -4.93 46.23
CA ASN A 327 68.06 -4.23 45.32
C ASN A 327 67.86 -4.63 43.84
N ALA A 328 67.61 -3.59 43.06
CA ALA A 328 67.52 -3.45 41.60
C ALA A 328 66.38 -4.17 40.86
N ASN A 329 66.01 -5.39 41.25
CA ASN A 329 65.03 -6.17 40.47
C ASN A 329 63.79 -6.58 41.30
N PRO A 330 62.69 -5.81 41.24
CA PRO A 330 61.46 -6.10 41.98
C PRO A 330 60.74 -7.39 41.52
N TRP A 331 61.23 -8.08 40.48
CA TRP A 331 60.69 -9.37 40.03
C TRP A 331 61.34 -10.59 40.69
N ASN A 332 62.51 -10.41 41.31
CA ASN A 332 63.35 -11.49 41.84
C ASN A 332 63.89 -11.14 43.24
N GLU A 333 63.07 -10.49 44.07
CA GLU A 333 63.40 -10.30 45.48
C GLU A 333 63.47 -11.65 46.20
N ASP A 334 64.34 -11.74 47.22
CA ASP A 334 64.46 -12.91 48.08
C ASP A 334 64.46 -12.46 49.54
N TRP A 335 63.43 -12.89 50.27
CA TRP A 335 63.20 -12.55 51.67
C TRP A 335 63.32 -13.74 52.61
N SER A 336 63.81 -14.90 52.12
CA SER A 336 63.95 -16.13 52.90
C SER A 336 64.81 -15.95 54.15
N ILE A 337 65.93 -15.23 54.03
CA ILE A 337 66.89 -15.02 55.12
C ILE A 337 66.30 -14.13 56.21
N ALA A 338 65.59 -13.08 55.81
CA ALA A 338 64.95 -12.15 56.74
C ALA A 338 63.66 -12.72 57.35
N GLY A 339 63.14 -13.85 56.85
CA GLY A 339 61.88 -14.43 57.32
C GLY A 339 60.69 -13.53 56.98
N GLY A 340 60.67 -13.00 55.75
CA GLY A 340 59.65 -12.06 55.30
C GLY A 340 58.24 -12.65 55.36
N ARG A 341 57.30 -11.98 56.02
CA ARG A 341 55.88 -12.36 56.01
C ARG A 341 54.95 -11.16 56.09
N PRO A 342 53.75 -11.21 55.49
CA PRO A 342 52.71 -10.22 55.70
C PRO A 342 52.25 -10.13 57.16
N THR A 343 52.05 -8.92 57.67
CA THR A 343 51.54 -8.68 59.04
C THR A 343 50.62 -7.45 59.10
N ASN A 344 49.86 -7.36 60.19
CA ASN A 344 49.13 -6.15 60.60
C ASN A 344 49.77 -5.47 61.80
N ASP A 345 50.93 -5.95 62.26
CA ASP A 345 51.68 -5.32 63.34
C ASP A 345 52.13 -3.91 62.93
N PRO A 346 52.26 -2.99 63.91
CA PRO A 346 52.69 -1.62 63.64
C PRO A 346 54.14 -1.58 63.13
N VAL A 347 54.41 -0.64 62.23
CA VAL A 347 55.75 -0.39 61.68
C VAL A 347 56.69 0.08 62.79
N ASN A 348 57.89 -0.49 62.85
CA ASN A 348 58.98 -0.06 63.73
C ASN A 348 60.28 0.19 62.94
N ALA A 349 61.13 1.06 63.50
CA ALA A 349 62.44 1.33 62.92
C ALA A 349 63.42 0.19 63.26
N PRO A 350 64.37 -0.17 62.39
CA PRO A 350 65.34 -1.24 62.67
C PRO A 350 66.29 -0.96 63.85
N ASN A 351 66.30 0.25 64.41
CA ASN A 351 67.08 0.66 65.58
C ASN A 351 66.19 1.08 66.77
N ALA A 352 64.93 0.65 66.80
CA ALA A 352 64.01 0.97 67.89
C ALA A 352 64.44 0.37 69.24
N ASN A 353 65.37 -0.59 69.24
CA ASN A 353 66.02 -1.18 70.39
C ASN A 353 65.07 -1.88 71.39
N ASN A 354 63.94 -2.41 70.91
CA ASN A 354 62.95 -3.09 71.76
C ASN A 354 63.11 -4.62 71.76
N GLY A 355 64.05 -5.16 70.97
CA GLY A 355 64.23 -6.59 70.77
C GLY A 355 63.05 -7.25 70.04
N GLN A 356 62.26 -6.48 69.29
CA GLN A 356 61.12 -6.97 68.50
C GLN A 356 61.54 -7.23 67.06
N THR A 357 60.77 -8.04 66.33
CA THR A 357 60.99 -8.23 64.89
C THR A 357 60.76 -6.92 64.13
N VAL A 358 61.49 -6.72 63.04
CA VAL A 358 61.38 -5.52 62.21
C VAL A 358 60.15 -5.63 61.30
N VAL A 359 59.30 -4.62 61.30
CA VAL A 359 58.09 -4.48 60.48
C VAL A 359 58.24 -3.27 59.58
N VAL A 360 58.23 -3.49 58.27
CA VAL A 360 58.31 -2.43 57.26
C VAL A 360 56.93 -2.03 56.75
N ALA A 361 56.78 -0.74 56.44
CA ALA A 361 55.53 -0.17 55.98
C ALA A 361 55.12 -0.67 54.60
N GLY A 362 53.89 -1.20 54.48
CA GLY A 362 53.33 -1.64 53.21
C GLY A 362 53.92 -2.95 52.70
N ILE A 363 53.16 -3.64 51.86
CA ILE A 363 53.65 -4.77 51.05
C ILE A 363 53.93 -4.26 49.63
N ARG A 364 55.20 -4.32 49.22
CA ARG A 364 55.70 -3.91 47.90
C ARG A 364 55.43 -4.99 46.85
N PHE A 365 55.49 -4.59 45.59
CA PHE A 365 55.34 -5.50 44.45
C PHE A 365 56.28 -6.72 44.53
N GLY A 366 57.56 -6.50 44.79
CA GLY A 366 58.51 -7.62 44.85
C GLY A 366 58.32 -8.55 46.04
N GLN A 367 57.84 -8.04 47.17
CA GLN A 367 57.42 -8.87 48.32
C GLN A 367 56.20 -9.73 47.94
N ALA A 368 55.24 -9.18 47.21
CA ALA A 368 54.08 -9.93 46.71
C ALA A 368 54.49 -11.03 45.71
N VAL A 369 55.41 -10.75 44.78
CA VAL A 369 55.95 -11.74 43.83
C VAL A 369 56.73 -12.83 44.56
N TRP A 370 57.56 -12.47 45.54
CA TRP A 370 58.30 -13.43 46.35
C TRP A 370 57.37 -14.34 47.15
N LEU A 371 56.32 -13.80 47.78
CA LEU A 371 55.32 -14.60 48.48
C LEU A 371 54.60 -15.56 47.55
N LEU A 372 54.25 -15.11 46.34
CA LEU A 372 53.64 -15.96 45.33
C LEU A 372 54.56 -17.15 44.97
N LYS A 373 55.87 -16.91 44.87
CA LYS A 373 56.90 -17.93 44.59
C LYS A 373 57.13 -18.92 45.73
N THR A 374 56.78 -18.58 46.96
CA THR A 374 57.24 -19.33 48.15
C THR A 374 56.13 -19.86 49.05
N HIS A 375 54.97 -19.19 49.09
CA HIS A 375 53.89 -19.45 50.05
C HIS A 375 52.51 -19.54 49.39
N SER A 376 52.43 -19.53 48.06
CA SER A 376 51.13 -19.69 47.38
C SER A 376 50.59 -21.12 47.54
N PRO A 377 49.26 -21.33 47.44
CA PRO A 377 48.67 -22.64 47.68
C PRO A 377 49.27 -23.78 46.85
N PRO A 378 49.56 -23.61 45.53
CA PRO A 378 50.23 -24.66 44.75
C PRO A 378 51.63 -24.99 45.29
N ILE A 379 52.37 -23.99 45.75
CA ILE A 379 53.72 -24.16 46.29
C ILE A 379 53.69 -24.80 47.69
N GLU A 380 52.72 -24.44 48.53
CA GLU A 380 52.52 -25.13 49.82
C GLU A 380 52.14 -26.60 49.64
N GLU A 381 51.31 -26.91 48.64
CA GLU A 381 50.93 -28.28 48.32
C GLU A 381 52.13 -29.09 47.81
N GLU A 382 52.95 -28.49 46.94
CA GLU A 382 54.17 -29.10 46.43
C GLU A 382 55.22 -29.35 47.53
N THR A 383 55.44 -28.36 48.40
CA THR A 383 56.36 -28.49 49.54
C THR A 383 55.89 -29.54 50.55
N ARG A 384 54.59 -29.57 50.87
CA ARG A 384 54.00 -30.63 51.71
C ARG A 384 54.15 -32.00 51.07
N ALA A 385 53.90 -32.11 49.77
CA ALA A 385 54.06 -33.37 49.05
C ALA A 385 55.51 -33.87 49.11
N LEU A 386 56.50 -32.98 49.00
CA LEU A 386 57.92 -33.32 49.13
C LEU A 386 58.27 -33.80 50.56
N ILE A 387 57.75 -33.12 51.59
CA ILE A 387 57.95 -33.51 53.00
C ILE A 387 57.41 -34.93 53.24
N TYR A 388 56.16 -35.17 52.86
CA TYR A 388 55.46 -36.44 53.11
C TYR A 388 55.83 -37.56 52.12
N GLY A 389 56.70 -37.28 51.14
CA GLY A 389 57.12 -38.28 50.14
C GLY A 389 56.01 -38.64 49.14
N SER A 390 54.99 -37.80 48.99
CA SER A 390 53.91 -37.98 48.01
C SER A 390 54.12 -37.17 46.73
N LEU A 391 55.22 -36.40 46.64
CA LEU A 391 55.59 -35.71 45.41
C LEU A 391 56.21 -36.72 44.44
N VAL A 392 55.42 -37.13 43.45
CA VAL A 392 55.82 -38.10 42.41
C VAL A 392 55.80 -37.43 41.04
N GLN A 393 56.55 -37.99 40.08
CA GLN A 393 56.59 -37.51 38.70
C GLN A 393 55.19 -37.55 38.05
N GLY A 394 54.47 -38.66 38.20
CA GLY A 394 53.18 -38.88 37.54
C GLY A 394 53.28 -38.74 36.02
N ASP A 395 52.34 -38.00 35.42
CA ASP A 395 52.31 -37.72 33.97
C ASP A 395 53.21 -36.55 33.54
N ASN A 396 53.91 -35.90 34.49
CA ASN A 396 54.78 -34.77 34.17
C ASN A 396 56.09 -35.24 33.51
N SER A 397 56.72 -34.35 32.75
CA SER A 397 58.07 -34.59 32.25
C SER A 397 59.07 -34.70 33.39
N VAL A 398 60.18 -35.43 33.17
CA VAL A 398 61.27 -35.54 34.15
C VAL A 398 61.83 -34.16 34.50
N GLU A 399 61.97 -33.27 33.50
CA GLU A 399 62.42 -31.89 33.70
C GLU A 399 61.49 -31.08 34.61
N GLU A 400 60.18 -31.20 34.41
CA GLU A 400 59.17 -30.56 35.25
C GLU A 400 59.21 -31.10 36.68
N PHE A 401 59.29 -32.42 36.83
CA PHE A 401 59.38 -33.05 38.13
C PHE A 401 60.66 -32.63 38.88
N VAL A 402 61.82 -32.60 38.22
CA VAL A 402 63.07 -32.11 38.81
C VAL A 402 62.94 -30.66 39.24
N ARG A 403 62.36 -29.79 38.40
CA ARG A 403 62.16 -28.38 38.74
C ARG A 403 61.31 -28.23 40.00
N ARG A 404 60.23 -29.00 40.13
CA ARG A 404 59.35 -29.00 41.31
C ARG A 404 60.08 -29.46 42.56
N VAL A 405 60.81 -30.59 42.48
CA VAL A 405 61.64 -31.09 43.59
C VAL A 405 62.70 -30.06 43.99
N LYS A 406 63.41 -29.44 43.03
CA LYS A 406 64.41 -28.38 43.29
C LYS A 406 63.77 -27.16 43.95
N HIS A 407 62.60 -26.74 43.48
CA HIS A 407 61.91 -25.56 43.99
C HIS A 407 61.41 -25.77 45.41
N ALA A 408 60.64 -26.81 45.65
CA ALA A 408 60.17 -27.18 46.98
C ALA A 408 61.34 -27.47 47.94
N GLY A 409 62.38 -28.17 47.45
CA GLY A 409 63.60 -28.43 48.19
C GLY A 409 64.34 -27.20 48.66
N ARG A 410 64.47 -26.21 47.77
CA ARG A 410 65.09 -24.92 48.08
C ARG A 410 64.31 -24.18 49.16
N ILE A 411 62.97 -24.18 49.10
CA ILE A 411 62.12 -23.55 50.12
C ILE A 411 62.31 -24.22 51.49
N LEU A 412 62.43 -25.56 51.51
CA LEU A 412 62.61 -26.35 52.73
C LEU A 412 64.05 -26.39 53.23
N GLY A 413 65.02 -25.83 52.49
CA GLY A 413 66.44 -25.86 52.84
C GLY A 413 67.06 -27.26 52.80
N TYR A 414 66.53 -28.16 51.97
CA TYR A 414 67.11 -29.50 51.79
C TYR A 414 68.46 -29.40 51.08
N ARG A 415 69.40 -30.23 51.52
CA ARG A 415 70.70 -30.39 50.85
C ARG A 415 70.52 -31.21 49.59
N ASP A 416 71.43 -31.07 48.63
CA ASP A 416 71.37 -31.79 47.36
C ASP A 416 71.30 -33.32 47.53
N GLU A 417 71.98 -33.87 48.55
CA GLU A 417 71.91 -35.28 48.93
C GLU A 417 70.50 -35.73 49.31
N ASP A 418 69.81 -34.92 50.11
CA ASP A 418 68.46 -35.19 50.59
C ASP A 418 67.44 -35.01 49.46
N LEU A 419 67.67 -34.04 48.57
CA LEU A 419 66.85 -33.83 47.38
C LEU A 419 66.98 -34.95 46.36
N ARG A 420 68.19 -35.47 46.17
CA ARG A 420 68.43 -36.60 45.28
C ARG A 420 67.63 -37.83 45.72
N ARG A 421 67.63 -38.15 47.02
CA ARG A 421 66.81 -39.25 47.57
C ARG A 421 65.34 -39.03 47.29
N LYS A 422 64.82 -37.84 47.62
CA LYS A 422 63.42 -37.49 47.38
C LYS A 422 63.02 -37.52 45.90
N PHE A 423 63.94 -37.16 45.01
CA PHE A 423 63.72 -37.26 43.56
C PHE A 423 63.63 -38.72 43.12
N LEU A 424 64.58 -39.57 43.52
CA LEU A 424 64.59 -40.99 43.18
C LEU A 424 63.33 -41.69 43.73
N ASP A 425 62.94 -41.40 44.98
CA ASP A 425 61.73 -41.96 45.61
C ASP A 425 60.43 -41.64 44.86
N GLY A 426 60.37 -40.49 44.17
CA GLY A 426 59.18 -40.04 43.45
C GLY A 426 59.20 -40.30 41.93
N LEU A 427 60.27 -40.88 41.41
CA LEU A 427 60.41 -41.18 39.98
C LEU A 427 59.56 -42.40 39.59
N VAL A 428 59.00 -42.41 38.38
CA VAL A 428 58.24 -43.60 37.93
C VAL A 428 59.19 -44.80 37.70
N PRO A 429 58.74 -46.05 37.93
CA PRO A 429 59.61 -47.24 37.90
C PRO A 429 60.44 -47.41 36.63
N GLU A 430 59.90 -47.00 35.47
CA GLU A 430 60.58 -47.10 34.16
C GLU A 430 61.87 -46.27 34.07
N TRP A 431 61.95 -45.17 34.82
CA TRP A 431 63.12 -44.30 34.87
C TRP A 431 64.01 -44.56 36.09
N LEU A 432 63.49 -45.27 37.11
CA LEU A 432 64.23 -45.64 38.32
C LEU A 432 65.42 -46.55 37.98
N GLU A 433 65.19 -47.58 37.16
CA GLU A 433 66.23 -48.56 36.75
C GLU A 433 67.35 -47.89 35.95
N LYS A 434 67.01 -46.91 35.09
CA LYS A 434 68.01 -46.09 34.37
C LYS A 434 68.74 -45.11 35.28
N ALA A 435 68.07 -44.51 36.26
CA ALA A 435 68.67 -43.53 37.17
C ALA A 435 69.61 -44.20 38.20
N GLU A 436 69.33 -45.43 38.61
CA GLU A 436 70.22 -46.24 39.46
C GLU A 436 71.49 -46.69 38.72
N ASP A 437 71.38 -47.07 37.44
CA ASP A 437 72.51 -47.47 36.58
C ASP A 437 73.50 -46.33 36.28
N ILE A 438 73.05 -45.07 36.36
CA ILE A 438 73.85 -43.87 36.06
C ILE A 438 74.76 -43.45 37.25
N GLY A 439 74.64 -44.11 38.41
CA GLY A 439 75.70 -44.15 39.43
C GLY A 439 75.60 -43.13 40.58
N GLU A 440 76.08 -43.56 41.75
CA GLU A 440 76.14 -42.83 43.04
C GLU A 440 76.90 -41.49 43.00
N ASP A 441 77.65 -41.18 41.94
CA ASP A 441 78.56 -40.02 41.88
C ASP A 441 78.07 -38.82 41.03
N MET A 442 76.89 -38.89 40.41
CA MET A 442 76.34 -37.77 39.62
C MET A 442 75.57 -36.74 40.45
N THR A 443 75.80 -35.45 40.18
CA THR A 443 75.08 -34.37 40.86
C THR A 443 73.65 -34.22 40.32
N PHE A 444 72.73 -33.70 41.13
CA PHE A 444 71.33 -33.49 40.73
C PHE A 444 71.14 -32.52 39.53
N GLY A 445 72.20 -31.81 39.12
CA GLY A 445 72.23 -31.01 37.89
C GLY A 445 72.57 -31.79 36.62
N ASP A 446 73.22 -32.95 36.76
CA ASP A 446 73.64 -33.77 35.63
C ASP A 446 72.52 -34.73 35.16
N LEU A 447 71.60 -35.10 36.06
CA LEU A 447 70.40 -35.90 35.77
C LEU A 447 69.36 -35.19 34.88
N THR A 448 69.59 -33.92 34.51
CA THR A 448 68.65 -33.09 33.74
C THR A 448 69.10 -32.76 32.31
N LYS A 449 70.16 -33.40 31.80
CA LYS A 449 70.80 -33.01 30.52
C LYS A 449 70.50 -33.89 29.31
N ASP A 450 69.60 -34.87 29.41
CA ASP A 450 69.22 -35.74 28.30
C ASP A 450 67.76 -35.59 27.87
#